data_AF-A0A9X2RSZ4-F1
#
_entry.id   AF-A0A9X2RSZ4-F1
#
_cell.length_a   1.000
_cell.length_b   1.000
_cell.length_c   1.000
_cell.angle_alpha   90.00
_cell.angle_beta   90.00
_cell.angle_gamma   90.00
#
_symmetry.space_group_name_H-M   'P 1'
#
loop_
_entity.id
_entity.type
_entity.pdbx_description
1 polymer ?
#
loop_
_entity_poly.entity_id
_entity_poly.type
_entity_poly.pdbx_seq_one_letter_code
_entity_poly.pdbx_strand_id
1 'polypeptide(L)' 'MASGAFPGSGQTLVYAEGAVPELDTVQVDCTHGPEFLYGEAQLPKYRDQLDCMDQLALDPEASRRFIRDIASQI' A
#
# COMPACT_ATOMS: atom_id res chain seq x y z
N MET A 1 -3.30 0.05 21.41
CA MET A 1 -3.42 -1.17 20.59
C MET A 1 -2.72 -0.87 19.27
N ALA A 2 -1.55 -1.47 19.02
CA ALA A 2 -0.89 -1.28 17.73
C ALA A 2 -1.81 -1.88 16.66
N SER A 3 -2.29 -1.05 15.72
CA SER A 3 -2.91 -1.52 14.48
C SER A 3 -1.82 -2.07 13.55
N GLY A 4 -1.03 -3.03 14.06
CA GLY A 4 0.18 -3.56 13.43
C GLY A 4 -0.11 -4.55 12.29
N ALA A 5 -1.33 -4.57 11.76
CA ALA A 5 -1.63 -5.29 10.55
C ALA A 5 -1.44 -4.33 9.38
N PHE A 6 -0.21 -4.23 8.88
CA PHE A 6 -0.02 -3.80 7.50
C PHE A 6 -0.72 -4.89 6.66
N PRO A 7 -1.84 -4.60 5.98
CA PRO A 7 -2.48 -5.61 5.17
C PRO A 7 -1.48 -5.98 4.07
N GLY A 8 -1.11 -7.26 3.99
CA GLY A 8 -0.07 -7.75 3.07
C GLY A 8 1.02 -8.58 3.77
N SER A 9 1.76 -9.37 2.99
CA SER A 9 2.91 -10.20 3.44
C SER A 9 4.16 -9.39 3.80
N GLY A 10 4.08 -8.05 3.86
CA GLY A 10 5.24 -7.16 3.97
C GLY A 10 6.09 -7.08 2.71
N GLN A 11 5.63 -7.64 1.59
CA GLN A 11 6.29 -7.51 0.29
C GLN A 11 6.06 -6.11 -0.29
N THR A 12 7.13 -5.53 -0.82
CA THR A 12 7.04 -4.31 -1.63
C THR A 12 6.21 -4.60 -2.87
N LEU A 13 5.25 -3.72 -3.16
CA LEU A 13 4.45 -3.79 -4.37
C LEU A 13 4.35 -2.42 -5.03
N VAL A 14 4.17 -2.42 -6.34
CA VAL A 14 3.84 -1.26 -7.16
C VAL A 14 2.52 -1.54 -7.86
N TYR A 15 1.54 -0.67 -7.64
CA TYR A 15 0.29 -0.69 -8.38
C TYR A 15 0.36 0.33 -9.52
N ALA A 16 0.29 -0.14 -10.76
CA ALA A 16 0.28 0.69 -11.95
C ALA A 16 -1.15 0.72 -12.51
N GLU A 17 -1.77 1.91 -12.48
CA GLU A 17 -3.08 2.15 -13.07
C GLU A 17 -2.95 2.30 -14.60
N GLY A 18 -3.77 1.53 -15.31
CA GLY A 18 -3.93 1.63 -16.75
C GLY A 18 -4.96 2.69 -17.15
N ALA A 19 -5.13 2.89 -18.46
CA ALA A 19 -6.19 3.77 -18.96
C ALA A 19 -7.61 3.25 -18.64
N VAL A 20 -7.73 1.95 -18.37
CA VAL A 20 -8.93 1.27 -17.89
C VAL A 20 -8.54 0.28 -16.79
N PRO A 21 -9.43 -0.05 -15.83
CA PRO A 21 -9.11 -0.93 -14.69
C PRO A 21 -8.63 -2.33 -15.06
N GLU A 22 -8.97 -2.83 -16.25
CA GLU A 22 -8.56 -4.13 -16.78
C GLU A 22 -7.09 -4.13 -17.25
N LEU A 23 -6.50 -2.95 -17.44
CA LEU A 23 -5.09 -2.78 -17.78
C LEU A 23 -4.20 -2.50 -16.56
N ASP A 24 -4.78 -2.49 -15.36
CA ASP A 24 -4.01 -2.31 -14.15
C ASP A 24 -3.05 -3.48 -13.96
N THR A 25 -1.87 -3.20 -13.41
CA THR A 25 -0.83 -4.20 -13.17
C THR A 25 -0.21 -3.99 -11.80
N VAL A 26 -0.02 -5.08 -11.07
CA VAL A 26 0.72 -5.08 -9.82
C VAL A 26 2.07 -5.73 -10.03
N GLN A 27 3.15 -5.01 -9.75
CA GLN A 27 4.47 -5.62 -9.57
C GLN A 27 4.64 -5.97 -8.09
N VAL A 28 5.05 -7.20 -7.78
CA VAL A 28 5.43 -7.63 -6.44
C VAL A 28 6.89 -8.03 -6.44
N ASP A 29 7.66 -7.52 -5.47
CA ASP A 29 9.04 -7.92 -5.28
C ASP A 29 9.11 -9.31 -4.60
N CYS A 30 9.69 -10.28 -5.30
CA CYS A 30 9.92 -11.63 -4.79
C CYS A 30 11.41 -11.99 -4.83
N THR A 31 11.82 -12.98 -4.02
CA THR A 31 13.23 -13.41 -3.92
C THR A 31 13.79 -13.96 -5.23
N HIS A 32 12.92 -14.47 -6.10
CA HIS A 32 13.28 -15.01 -7.42
C HIS A 32 13.08 -14.02 -8.57
N GLY A 33 12.83 -12.74 -8.27
CA GLY A 33 12.61 -11.68 -9.25
C GLY A 33 11.21 -11.05 -9.13
N PRO A 34 10.94 -9.96 -9.86
CA PRO A 34 9.64 -9.30 -9.81
C PRO A 34 8.55 -10.15 -10.48
N GLU A 35 7.40 -10.26 -9.83
CA GLU A 35 6.19 -10.85 -10.40
C GLU A 35 5.23 -9.77 -10.85
N PHE A 36 4.62 -9.96 -12.03
CA PHE A 36 3.63 -9.04 -12.60
C PHE A 36 2.26 -9.71 -12.61
N LEU A 37 1.31 -9.12 -11.91
CA LEU A 37 -0.05 -9.60 -11.75
C LEU A 37 -1.01 -8.64 -12.43
N TYR A 38 -1.71 -9.14 -13.43
CA TYR A 38 -2.66 -8.40 -14.27
C TYR A 38 -3.96 -9.18 -14.46
N GLY A 39 -4.11 -10.31 -13.77
CA GLY A 39 -5.33 -11.11 -13.84
C GLY A 39 -6.49 -10.45 -13.08
N GLU A 40 -7.67 -10.42 -13.69
CA GLU A 40 -8.89 -9.86 -13.08
C GLU A 40 -9.24 -10.48 -11.72
N ALA A 41 -8.87 -11.73 -11.47
CA ALA A 41 -9.09 -12.38 -10.17
C ALA A 41 -8.11 -11.91 -9.07
N GLN A 42 -6.98 -11.32 -9.44
CA GLN A 42 -5.91 -10.93 -8.52
C GLN A 42 -5.95 -9.43 -8.20
N LEU A 43 -6.24 -8.58 -9.19
CA LEU A 43 -6.27 -7.13 -9.03
C LEU A 43 -7.20 -6.61 -7.91
N PRO A 44 -8.42 -7.14 -7.71
CA PRO A 44 -9.32 -6.66 -6.67
C PRO A 44 -8.72 -6.76 -5.27
N LYS A 45 -8.00 -7.86 -4.98
CA LYS A 45 -7.34 -8.06 -3.69
C LYS A 45 -6.32 -6.96 -3.38
N TYR A 46 -5.56 -6.54 -4.38
CA TYR A 46 -4.55 -5.49 -4.20
C TYR A 46 -5.18 -4.11 -4.06
N ARG A 47 -6.30 -3.84 -4.74
CA ARG A 47 -7.09 -2.62 -4.53
C ARG A 47 -7.62 -2.55 -3.11
N ASP A 48 -8.26 -3.61 -2.62
CA ASP A 48 -8.79 -3.66 -1.25
C ASP A 48 -7.68 -3.43 -0.20
N GLN A 49 -6.49 -3.99 -0.45
CA GLN A 49 -5.33 -3.79 0.42
C GLN A 49 -4.87 -2.33 0.43
N LEU A 50 -4.78 -1.67 -0.74
CA LEU A 50 -4.41 -0.26 -0.86
C LEU A 50 -5.46 0.66 -0.24
N ASP A 51 -6.74 0.40 -0.47
CA ASP A 51 -7.85 1.16 0.12
C ASP A 51 -7.84 1.08 1.65
N CYS A 52 -7.53 -0.11 2.20
CA CYS A 52 -7.36 -0.27 3.63
C CYS A 52 -6.15 0.52 4.16
N MET A 53 -5.03 0.52 3.43
CA MET A 53 -3.85 1.32 3.79
C MET A 53 -4.16 2.82 3.79
N ASP A 54 -4.89 3.31 2.79
CA ASP A 54 -5.27 4.71 2.67
C ASP A 54 -6.22 5.14 3.80
N GLN A 55 -7.20 4.31 4.15
CA GLN A 55 -8.12 4.56 5.26
C GLN A 55 -7.43 4.60 6.64
N LEU A 56 -6.34 3.86 6.80
CA LEU A 56 -5.55 3.84 8.04
C LEU A 56 -4.48 4.93 8.09
N ALA A 57 -4.11 5.51 6.95
CA ALA A 57 -3.09 6.53 6.88
C ALA A 57 -3.56 7.84 7.54
N LEU A 58 -2.65 8.50 8.26
CA LEU A 58 -2.90 9.87 8.71
C LEU A 58 -2.94 10.80 7.51
N ASP A 59 -3.85 11.77 7.54
CA ASP A 59 -3.82 12.87 6.58
C ASP A 59 -2.48 13.65 6.68
N PRO A 60 -2.10 14.38 5.62
CA PRO A 60 -0.82 15.08 5.60
C PRO A 60 -0.60 16.08 6.74
N GLU A 61 -1.65 16.72 7.27
CA GLU A 61 -1.52 17.66 8.38
C GLU A 61 -1.30 16.91 9.70
N ALA A 62 -2.13 15.90 9.97
CA ALA A 62 -2.01 15.06 11.15
C ALA A 62 -0.66 14.33 11.20
N SER A 63 -0.19 13.83 10.06
CA SER A 63 1.13 13.20 9.92
C SER A 63 2.26 14.17 10.31
N ARG A 64 2.26 15.39 9.75
CA ARG A 64 3.28 16.41 10.09
C ARG A 64 3.20 16.84 11.55
N ARG A 65 2.01 16.97 12.11
CA ARG A 65 1.81 17.28 13.53
C ARG A 65 2.42 16.18 14.40
N PHE A 66 2.07 14.93 14.12
CA PHE A 66 2.59 13.76 14.82
C PHE A 66 4.12 13.69 14.78
N ILE A 67 4.73 13.91 13.61
CA ILE A 67 6.20 13.94 13.46
C ILE A 67 6.84 15.05 14.31
N ARG A 68 6.26 16.27 14.29
CA ARG A 68 6.77 17.38 15.10
C ARG A 68 6.63 17.13 16.59
N ASP A 69 5.51 16.56 17.02
CA ASP A 69 5.25 16.23 18.43
C ASP A 69 6.31 15.25 18.94
N ILE A 70 6.65 14.21 18.17
CA ILE A 70 7.75 13.29 18.49
C ILE A 70 9.10 14.00 18.51
N ALA A 71 9.41 14.79 17.48
CA ALA A 71 10.70 15.49 17.38
C ALA A 71 10.92 16.48 18.55
N SER A 72 9.85 17.02 19.13
CA SER A 72 9.91 17.91 20.30
C SER A 72 10.10 17.20 21.65
N GLN A 73 10.06 15.86 21.67
CA GLN A 73 10.26 15.02 22.86
C GLN A 73 11.71 14.50 22.99
N ILE A 74 12.58 14.89 22.06
CA ILE A 74 14.03 14.57 22.04
C ILE A 74 14.80 15.79 22.54
#